data_AF-A0A9E4H3Z2-F1
#
_entry.id   AF-A0A9E4H3Z2-F1
#
_cell.length_a   1.000
_cell.length_b   1.000
_cell.length_c   1.000
_cell.angle_alpha   90.00
_cell.angle_beta   90.00
_cell.angle_gamma   90.00
#
_symmetry.space_group_name_H-M   'P 1'
#
loop_
_entity.id
_entity.type
_entity.pdbx_description
1 polymer ?
#
loop_
_entity_poly.entity_id
_entity_poly.type
_entity_poly.pdbx_seq_one_letter_code
_entity_poly.pdbx_strand_id
1 'polypeptide(L)'
;MTMSQQDKERLLRTLQDDPVFLAQVRSLILPAELVQLPERFAQFATYVTGFIDRQEEFNARQADTNASVEARLQRITDDLGDLKGHVAGRIAREMADDIAEQLGYEIAQQLSSNDLRNMLRGSTANDIPAGVRRSFYVADLVAKVQDQDGNQLFMAVEASYTADERDTQRAVRNAELISRFTGMTAVPVIASLENDHAVQQLVEDGHVQWFQFQSRDLQPQ
;
A
#
# COMPACT_ATOMS: atom_id res chain seq x y z
N MET A 1 -7.07 -63.34 59.35
CA MET A 1 -8.49 -62.94 59.47
C MET A 1 -8.85 -62.14 58.23
N THR A 2 -9.84 -62.58 57.48
CA THR A 2 -10.31 -61.91 56.27
C THR A 2 -11.49 -61.02 56.65
N MET A 3 -11.41 -59.72 56.36
CA MET A 3 -12.47 -58.75 56.64
C MET A 3 -13.75 -59.11 55.85
N SER A 4 -14.92 -59.11 56.51
CA SER A 4 -16.19 -59.42 55.85
C SER A 4 -16.57 -58.34 54.83
N GLN A 5 -17.44 -58.67 53.88
CA GLN A 5 -17.87 -57.72 52.84
C GLN A 5 -18.63 -56.52 53.42
N GLN A 6 -19.44 -56.75 54.47
CA GLN A 6 -20.15 -55.70 55.19
C GLN A 6 -19.18 -54.76 55.93
N ASP A 7 -18.09 -55.28 56.48
CA ASP A 7 -17.07 -54.46 57.15
C ASP A 7 -16.29 -53.59 56.15
N LYS A 8 -16.01 -54.12 54.94
CA LYS A 8 -15.39 -53.35 53.85
C LYS A 8 -16.27 -52.20 53.41
N GLU A 9 -17.57 -52.43 53.23
CA GLU A 9 -18.52 -51.38 52.86
C GLU A 9 -18.67 -50.33 53.98
N ARG A 10 -18.69 -50.76 55.25
CA ARG A 10 -18.74 -49.83 56.39
C ARG A 10 -17.49 -48.95 56.46
N LEU A 11 -16.31 -49.52 56.25
CA LEU A 11 -15.05 -48.77 56.18
C LEU A 11 -15.06 -47.75 55.04
N LEU A 12 -15.53 -48.14 53.85
CA LEU A 12 -15.64 -47.23 52.70
C LEU A 12 -16.60 -46.07 52.98
N ARG A 13 -17.74 -46.30 53.63
CA ARG A 13 -18.65 -45.23 54.04
C ARG A 13 -18.02 -44.32 55.09
N THR A 14 -17.38 -44.87 56.11
CA THR A 14 -16.68 -44.06 57.13
C THR A 14 -15.56 -43.21 56.52
N LEU A 15 -14.84 -43.73 55.51
CA LEU A 15 -13.84 -42.96 54.76
C LEU A 15 -14.46 -41.84 53.89
N GLN A 16 -15.71 -41.98 53.46
CA GLN A 16 -16.42 -40.92 52.73
C GLN A 16 -16.96 -39.84 53.67
N ASP A 17 -17.45 -40.23 54.84
CA ASP A 17 -18.11 -39.36 55.80
C ASP A 17 -17.13 -38.60 56.73
N ASP A 18 -15.89 -39.10 56.88
CA ASP A 18 -14.84 -38.47 57.69
C ASP A 18 -13.58 -38.14 56.85
N PRO A 19 -13.46 -36.88 56.38
CA PRO A 19 -12.31 -36.42 55.59
C PRO A 19 -10.98 -36.49 56.34
N VAL A 20 -10.99 -36.36 57.66
CA VAL A 20 -9.77 -36.39 58.49
C VAL A 20 -9.26 -37.81 58.59
N PHE A 21 -10.14 -38.77 58.84
CA PHE A 21 -9.77 -40.20 58.84
C PHE A 21 -9.31 -40.67 57.46
N LEU A 22 -9.96 -40.22 56.38
CA LEU A 22 -9.53 -40.49 55.00
C LEU A 22 -8.11 -39.98 54.72
N ALA A 23 -7.76 -38.79 55.20
CA ALA A 23 -6.42 -38.23 55.03
C ALA A 23 -5.34 -39.06 55.75
N GLN A 24 -5.64 -39.56 56.96
CA GLN A 24 -4.74 -40.44 57.72
C GLN A 24 -4.56 -41.81 57.04
N VAL A 25 -5.64 -42.40 56.54
CA VAL A 25 -5.56 -43.68 55.81
C VAL A 25 -4.78 -43.52 54.49
N ARG A 26 -4.95 -42.38 53.80
CA ARG A 26 -4.17 -42.05 52.60
C ARG A 26 -2.68 -41.94 52.87
N SER A 27 -2.25 -41.30 53.96
CA SER A 27 -0.82 -41.18 54.29
C SER A 27 -0.17 -42.49 54.72
N LEU A 28 -0.95 -43.47 55.18
CA LEU A 28 -0.46 -44.80 55.54
C LEU A 28 -0.33 -45.74 54.33
N ILE A 29 -1.19 -45.60 53.31
CA ILE A 29 -1.25 -46.51 52.16
C ILE A 29 -0.49 -45.95 50.95
N LEU A 30 -0.45 -44.63 50.78
CA LEU A 30 0.17 -43.98 49.62
C LEU A 30 1.56 -43.43 49.95
N PRO A 31 2.51 -43.49 49.00
CA PRO A 31 3.76 -42.73 49.07
C PRO A 31 3.49 -41.23 49.22
N ALA A 32 4.40 -40.51 49.89
CA ALA A 32 4.29 -39.08 50.16
C ALA A 32 4.09 -38.24 48.87
N GLU A 33 4.65 -38.71 47.75
CA GLU A 33 4.52 -38.09 46.44
C GLU A 33 3.07 -38.10 45.93
N LEU A 34 2.33 -39.19 46.16
CA LEU A 34 0.93 -39.31 45.75
C LEU A 34 -0.01 -38.53 46.68
N VAL A 35 0.37 -38.34 47.94
CA VAL A 35 -0.38 -37.51 48.89
C VAL A 35 -0.26 -36.02 48.53
N GLN A 36 0.92 -35.56 48.10
CA GLN A 36 1.16 -34.16 47.70
C GLN A 36 0.67 -33.81 46.29
N LEU A 37 0.36 -34.83 45.49
CA LEU A 37 0.02 -34.66 44.07
C LEU A 37 -1.12 -33.65 43.82
N PRO A 38 -2.25 -33.66 44.57
CA PRO A 38 -3.32 -32.68 44.36
C PRO A 38 -2.88 -31.23 44.57
N GLU A 39 -2.02 -30.97 45.56
CA GLU A 39 -1.50 -29.63 45.83
C GLU A 39 -0.57 -29.17 44.71
N ARG A 40 0.35 -30.04 44.26
CA ARG A 40 1.23 -29.75 43.11
C ARG A 40 0.44 -29.46 41.84
N PHE A 41 -0.64 -30.22 41.60
CA PHE A 41 -1.54 -29.95 40.47
C PHE A 41 -2.29 -28.62 40.62
N ALA A 42 -2.75 -28.26 41.82
CA ALA A 42 -3.41 -26.97 42.05
C ALA A 42 -2.46 -25.79 41.82
N GLN A 43 -1.21 -25.90 42.28
CA GLN A 43 -0.16 -24.91 42.03
C GLN A 43 0.17 -24.80 40.54
N PHE A 44 0.31 -25.93 39.85
CA PHE A 44 0.54 -25.96 38.42
C PHE A 44 -0.63 -25.36 37.64
N ALA A 45 -1.88 -25.69 37.98
CA ALA A 45 -3.07 -25.13 37.35
C ALA A 45 -3.09 -23.60 37.50
N THR A 46 -2.78 -23.09 38.69
CA THR A 46 -2.69 -21.64 38.94
C THR A 46 -1.61 -20.98 38.09
N TYR A 47 -0.44 -21.61 37.99
CA TYR A 47 0.65 -21.12 37.16
C TYR A 47 0.28 -21.07 35.67
N VAL A 48 -0.33 -22.15 35.15
CA VAL A 48 -0.77 -22.25 33.75
C VAL A 48 -1.82 -21.19 33.44
N THR A 49 -2.83 -21.00 34.29
CA THR A 49 -3.83 -19.94 34.11
C THR A 49 -3.16 -18.57 34.05
N GLY A 50 -2.30 -18.24 35.00
CA GLY A 50 -1.61 -16.94 34.98
C GLY A 50 -0.62 -16.78 33.82
N PHE A 51 -0.09 -17.87 33.26
CA PHE A 51 0.71 -17.84 32.04
C PHE A 51 -0.16 -17.56 30.81
N ILE A 52 -1.33 -18.20 30.70
CA ILE A 52 -2.31 -17.95 29.63
C ILE A 52 -2.73 -16.47 29.64
N ASP A 53 -3.10 -15.93 30.79
CA ASP A 53 -3.52 -14.53 30.91
C ASP A 53 -2.43 -13.55 30.42
N ARG A 54 -1.16 -13.79 30.80
CA ARG A 54 -0.02 -12.99 30.33
C ARG A 54 0.21 -13.15 28.83
N GLN A 55 0.02 -14.35 28.30
CA GLN A 55 0.20 -14.62 26.87
C GLN A 55 -0.89 -13.92 26.06
N GLU A 56 -2.14 -13.93 26.51
CA GLU A 56 -3.24 -13.20 25.88
C GLU A 56 -2.99 -11.69 25.89
N GLU A 57 -2.55 -11.14 27.02
CA GLU A 57 -2.20 -9.71 27.12
C GLU A 57 -1.03 -9.35 26.18
N PHE A 58 0.00 -10.18 26.13
CA PHE A 58 1.13 -9.99 25.23
C PHE A 58 0.68 -10.02 23.76
N ASN A 59 -0.14 -11.01 23.39
CA ASN A 59 -0.67 -11.14 22.03
C ASN A 59 -1.51 -9.92 21.64
N ALA A 60 -2.34 -9.39 22.54
CA ALA A 60 -3.12 -8.18 22.31
C ALA A 60 -2.21 -6.96 22.04
N ARG A 61 -1.19 -6.74 22.87
CA ARG A 61 -0.22 -5.65 22.65
C ARG A 61 0.56 -5.82 21.35
N GLN A 62 0.87 -7.06 20.97
CA GLN A 62 1.57 -7.34 19.72
C GLN A 62 0.67 -7.04 18.51
N ALA A 63 -0.61 -7.40 18.57
CA ALA A 63 -1.58 -7.07 17.53
C ALA A 63 -1.72 -5.55 17.35
N ASP A 64 -1.84 -4.79 18.44
CA ASP A 64 -1.92 -3.32 18.38
C ASP A 64 -0.64 -2.69 17.81
N THR A 65 0.53 -3.21 18.21
CA THR A 65 1.81 -2.75 17.69
C THR A 65 1.94 -3.02 16.20
N ASN A 66 1.56 -4.22 15.76
CA ASN A 66 1.59 -4.59 14.35
C ASN A 66 0.66 -3.70 13.52
N ALA A 67 -0.58 -3.47 13.97
CA ALA A 67 -1.52 -2.60 13.29
C ALA A 67 -0.99 -1.16 13.16
N SER A 68 -0.35 -0.63 14.21
CA SER A 68 0.27 0.70 14.20
C SER A 68 1.47 0.77 13.24
N VAL A 69 2.28 -0.27 13.18
CA VAL A 69 3.41 -0.37 12.26
C VAL A 69 2.92 -0.45 10.81
N GLU A 70 1.94 -1.30 10.52
CA GLU A 70 1.33 -1.42 9.19
C GLU A 70 0.76 -0.07 8.72
N ALA A 71 0.01 0.62 9.59
CA ALA A 71 -0.54 1.94 9.27
C ALA A 71 0.54 3.02 9.06
N ARG A 72 1.71 2.89 9.69
CA ARG A 72 2.86 3.78 9.45
C ARG A 72 3.56 3.45 8.14
N LEU A 73 3.77 2.17 7.86
CA LEU A 73 4.38 1.72 6.62
C LEU A 73 3.54 2.12 5.41
N GLN A 74 2.22 1.94 5.48
CA GLN A 74 1.32 2.37 4.40
C GLN A 74 1.45 3.87 4.12
N ARG A 75 1.43 4.72 5.16
CA ARG A 75 1.61 6.18 4.99
C ARG A 75 2.96 6.53 4.37
N ILE A 76 4.04 5.87 4.79
CA ILE A 76 5.37 6.10 4.20
C ILE A 76 5.39 5.68 2.74
N THR A 77 4.75 4.56 2.40
CA THR A 77 4.62 4.10 1.01
C THR A 77 3.84 5.10 0.16
N ASP A 78 2.74 5.64 0.69
CA ASP A 78 1.93 6.66 0.01
C ASP A 78 2.73 7.96 -0.19
N ASP A 79 3.36 8.48 0.87
CA ASP A 79 4.20 9.69 0.82
C ASP A 79 5.38 9.52 -0.16
N LEU A 80 5.98 8.33 -0.21
CA LEU A 80 7.05 8.02 -1.16
C LEU A 80 6.52 7.96 -2.60
N GLY A 81 5.30 7.47 -2.81
CA GLY A 81 4.62 7.49 -4.10
C GLY A 81 4.42 8.92 -4.61
N ASP A 82 3.88 9.79 -3.76
CA ASP A 82 3.68 11.21 -4.08
C ASP A 82 5.01 11.92 -4.39
N LEU A 83 6.05 11.66 -3.59
CA LEU A 83 7.37 12.24 -3.81
C LEU A 83 7.99 11.78 -5.14
N LYS A 84 7.89 10.48 -5.46
CA LYS A 84 8.37 9.94 -6.74
C LYS A 84 7.65 10.60 -7.92
N GLY A 85 6.34 10.79 -7.83
CA GLY A 85 5.57 11.52 -8.85
C GLY A 85 6.07 12.96 -9.03
N HIS A 86 6.27 13.68 -7.93
CA HIS A 86 6.81 15.06 -7.99
C HIS A 86 8.22 15.12 -8.60
N VAL A 87 9.09 14.17 -8.28
CA VAL A 87 10.44 14.09 -8.85
C VAL A 87 10.38 13.80 -10.34
N ALA A 88 9.59 12.81 -10.78
CA ALA A 88 9.42 12.48 -12.20
C ALA A 88 8.86 13.68 -12.98
N GLY A 89 7.81 14.33 -12.48
CA GLY A 89 7.23 15.52 -13.13
C GLY A 89 8.13 16.75 -13.12
N ARG A 90 9.06 16.89 -12.16
CA ARG A 90 10.11 17.91 -12.22
C ARG A 90 11.12 17.58 -13.33
N ILE A 91 11.60 16.34 -13.37
CA ILE A 91 12.60 15.89 -14.34
C ILE A 91 12.07 15.97 -15.76
N ALA A 92 10.80 15.61 -15.99
CA ALA A 92 10.18 15.77 -17.29
C ALA A 92 10.22 17.22 -17.80
N ARG A 93 10.05 18.21 -16.90
CA ARG A 93 10.16 19.64 -17.26
C ARG A 93 11.60 20.07 -17.50
N GLU A 94 12.54 19.56 -16.70
CA GLU A 94 13.97 19.85 -16.86
C GLU A 94 14.53 19.24 -18.15
N MET A 95 14.05 18.06 -18.53
CA MET A 95 14.43 17.31 -19.74
C MET A 95 13.47 17.54 -20.92
N ALA A 96 12.67 18.61 -20.89
CA ALA A 96 11.63 18.82 -21.90
C ALA A 96 12.21 18.81 -23.33
N ASP A 97 13.36 19.47 -23.52
CA ASP A 97 14.03 19.53 -24.82
C ASP A 97 14.52 18.15 -25.27
N ASP A 98 15.13 17.37 -24.37
CA ASP A 98 15.58 15.99 -24.66
C ASP A 98 14.40 15.06 -25.02
N ILE A 99 13.28 15.19 -24.29
CA ILE A 99 12.05 14.44 -24.57
C ILE A 99 11.54 14.79 -25.96
N ALA A 100 11.43 16.08 -26.28
CA ALA A 100 10.94 16.52 -27.58
C ALA A 100 11.87 16.06 -28.71
N GLU A 101 13.19 16.25 -28.57
CA GLU A 101 14.18 15.87 -29.57
C GLU A 101 14.13 14.37 -29.88
N GLN A 102 14.11 13.52 -28.83
CA GLN A 102 14.06 12.06 -29.00
C GLN A 102 12.75 11.60 -29.69
N LEU A 103 11.67 12.34 -29.48
CA LEU A 103 10.38 12.09 -30.14
C LEU A 103 10.27 12.74 -31.53
N GLY A 104 11.32 13.44 -31.99
CA GLY A 104 11.38 14.06 -33.32
C GLY A 104 10.73 15.43 -33.41
N TYR A 105 10.69 16.17 -32.30
CA TYR A 105 10.08 17.49 -32.20
C TYR A 105 11.07 18.57 -31.73
N GLU A 106 10.78 19.82 -32.07
CA GLU A 106 11.45 21.01 -31.53
C GLU A 106 10.49 21.77 -30.60
N ILE A 107 10.93 22.15 -29.39
CA ILE A 107 10.10 22.93 -28.47
C ILE A 107 9.99 24.38 -28.95
N ALA A 108 8.76 24.80 -29.25
CA ALA A 108 8.46 26.20 -29.52
C ALA A 108 8.10 26.97 -28.25
N GLN A 109 7.34 26.34 -27.32
CA GLN A 109 6.92 26.97 -26.08
C GLN A 109 6.48 25.94 -25.04
N GLN A 110 7.03 25.99 -23.82
CA GLN A 110 6.46 25.26 -22.68
C GLN A 110 5.32 26.06 -22.04
N LEU A 111 4.22 25.38 -21.72
CA LEU A 111 3.03 25.97 -21.08
C LEU A 111 3.10 25.81 -19.57
N SER A 112 2.85 26.89 -18.84
CA SER A 112 2.73 26.88 -17.39
C SER A 112 1.33 26.44 -16.94
N SER A 113 1.18 26.09 -15.66
CA SER A 113 -0.14 25.84 -15.07
C SER A 113 -1.11 27.02 -15.22
N ASN A 114 -0.60 28.25 -15.29
CA ASN A 114 -1.43 29.43 -15.54
C ASN A 114 -1.92 29.48 -16.99
N ASP A 115 -1.11 29.06 -17.96
CA ASP A 115 -1.52 28.97 -19.36
C ASP A 115 -2.60 27.91 -19.53
N LEU A 116 -2.44 26.74 -18.88
CA LEU A 116 -3.46 25.69 -18.86
C LEU A 116 -4.76 26.15 -18.20
N ARG A 117 -4.68 26.93 -17.11
CA ARG A 117 -5.85 27.57 -16.50
C ARG A 117 -6.53 28.55 -17.45
N ASN A 118 -5.74 29.38 -18.13
CA ASN A 118 -6.26 30.36 -19.09
C ASN A 118 -6.94 29.67 -20.29
N MET A 119 -6.39 28.54 -20.75
CA MET A 119 -6.99 27.71 -21.80
C MET A 119 -8.41 27.24 -21.43
N LEU A 120 -8.64 26.97 -20.14
CA LEU A 120 -9.94 26.55 -19.60
C LEU A 120 -10.82 27.72 -19.07
N ARG A 121 -10.49 28.99 -19.32
CA ARG A 121 -11.32 30.12 -18.81
C ARG A 121 -12.60 30.42 -19.66
N GLY A 122 -12.94 29.57 -20.63
CA GLY A 122 -14.12 29.72 -21.48
C GLY A 122 -15.40 29.02 -20.98
N SER A 123 -16.53 29.32 -21.60
CA SER A 123 -17.87 28.76 -21.27
C SER A 123 -17.93 27.22 -21.35
N THR A 124 -17.12 26.59 -22.18
CA THR A 124 -17.02 25.13 -22.37
C THR A 124 -16.26 24.40 -21.26
N ALA A 125 -15.56 25.11 -20.37
CA ALA A 125 -14.85 24.49 -19.25
C ALA A 125 -15.76 24.10 -18.08
N ASN A 126 -16.98 24.63 -18.04
CA ASN A 126 -17.98 24.26 -17.03
C ASN A 126 -18.49 22.83 -17.19
N ASP A 127 -18.39 22.26 -18.41
CA ASP A 127 -18.80 20.89 -18.71
C ASP A 127 -17.78 19.84 -18.24
N ILE A 128 -16.59 20.27 -17.79
CA ILE A 128 -15.53 19.38 -17.34
C ILE A 128 -15.63 19.19 -15.82
N PRO A 129 -15.68 17.94 -15.32
CA PRO A 129 -15.69 17.66 -13.89
C PRO A 129 -14.52 18.33 -13.17
N ALA A 130 -14.75 18.85 -11.95
CA ALA A 130 -13.75 19.58 -11.19
C ALA A 130 -12.46 18.79 -10.95
N GLY A 131 -12.56 17.47 -10.72
CA GLY A 131 -11.41 16.58 -10.57
C GLY A 131 -10.54 16.51 -11.83
N VAL A 132 -11.17 16.43 -13.01
CA VAL A 132 -10.47 16.41 -14.30
C VAL A 132 -9.78 17.74 -14.56
N ARG A 133 -10.46 18.88 -14.30
CA ARG A 133 -9.82 20.21 -14.42
C ARG A 133 -8.60 20.34 -13.51
N ARG A 134 -8.71 19.87 -12.27
CA ARG A 134 -7.59 19.93 -11.32
C ARG A 134 -6.40 19.11 -11.82
N SER A 135 -6.65 17.87 -12.28
CA SER A 135 -5.62 17.00 -12.86
C SER A 135 -4.96 17.63 -14.08
N PHE A 136 -5.73 18.30 -14.94
CA PHE A 136 -5.21 18.98 -16.13
C PHE A 136 -4.26 20.14 -15.77
N TYR A 137 -4.59 20.95 -14.77
CA TYR A 137 -3.75 22.09 -14.36
C TYR A 137 -2.39 21.70 -13.77
N VAL A 138 -2.26 20.44 -13.35
CA VAL A 138 -1.06 19.88 -12.74
C VAL A 138 -0.43 18.81 -13.63
N ALA A 139 -0.75 18.79 -14.93
CA ALA A 139 -0.01 18.00 -15.90
C ALA A 139 1.49 18.29 -15.78
N ASP A 140 2.33 17.25 -15.89
CA ASP A 140 3.75 17.35 -15.58
C ASP A 140 4.47 18.27 -16.55
N LEU A 141 4.23 18.08 -17.85
CA LEU A 141 4.74 18.95 -18.90
C LEU A 141 3.72 19.05 -20.03
N VAL A 142 3.44 20.28 -20.46
CA VAL A 142 2.73 20.55 -21.71
C VAL A 142 3.55 21.53 -22.51
N ALA A 143 3.83 21.20 -23.77
CA ALA A 143 4.60 22.06 -24.66
C ALA A 143 3.95 22.16 -26.02
N LYS A 144 4.01 23.34 -26.63
CA LYS A 144 3.82 23.52 -28.06
C LYS A 144 5.13 23.15 -28.74
N VAL A 145 5.05 22.24 -29.69
CA VAL A 145 6.20 21.70 -30.40
C VAL A 145 5.99 21.77 -31.91
N GLN A 146 7.07 21.62 -32.66
CA GLN A 146 7.08 21.56 -34.11
C GLN A 146 7.63 20.21 -34.56
N ASP A 147 6.95 19.55 -35.50
CA ASP A 147 7.47 18.32 -36.12
C ASP A 147 8.49 18.60 -37.23
N GLN A 148 9.09 17.53 -37.77
CA GLN A 148 10.10 17.62 -38.83
C GLN A 148 9.57 18.24 -40.15
N ASP A 149 8.26 18.16 -40.38
CA ASP A 149 7.59 18.75 -41.54
C ASP A 149 7.22 20.23 -41.29
N GLY A 150 7.47 20.73 -40.08
CA GLY A 150 7.20 22.10 -39.68
C GLY A 150 5.78 22.33 -39.14
N ASN A 151 4.97 21.28 -38.95
CA ASN A 151 3.64 21.42 -38.39
C ASN A 151 3.71 21.67 -36.89
N GLN A 152 2.86 22.58 -36.40
CA GLN A 152 2.76 22.87 -34.98
C GLN A 152 1.71 21.98 -34.32
N LEU A 153 2.08 21.37 -33.20
CA LEU A 153 1.22 20.53 -32.37
C LEU A 153 1.55 20.74 -30.88
N PHE A 154 0.79 20.09 -30.02
CA PHE A 154 1.06 20.06 -28.59
C PHE A 154 1.55 18.69 -28.16
N MET A 155 2.45 18.67 -27.18
CA MET A 155 2.87 17.48 -26.47
C MET A 155 2.32 17.56 -25.04
N ALA A 156 1.61 16.53 -24.60
CA ALA A 156 1.09 16.41 -23.24
C ALA A 156 1.78 15.24 -22.55
N VAL A 157 2.75 15.55 -21.70
CA VAL A 157 3.58 14.55 -21.02
C VAL A 157 3.03 14.28 -19.62
N GLU A 158 2.86 13.00 -19.30
CA GLU A 158 2.67 12.50 -17.95
C GLU A 158 3.91 11.72 -17.54
N ALA A 159 4.46 12.05 -16.38
CA ALA A 159 5.73 11.52 -15.91
C ALA A 159 5.55 10.67 -14.67
N SER A 160 6.04 9.43 -14.72
CA SER A 160 5.96 8.52 -13.59
C SER A 160 7.23 7.70 -13.43
N TYR A 161 7.39 7.09 -12.25
CA TYR A 161 8.53 6.19 -12.04
C TYR A 161 8.34 4.90 -12.85
N THR A 162 7.16 4.30 -12.72
CA THR A 162 6.71 3.13 -13.49
C THR A 162 5.37 3.51 -14.11
N ALA A 163 5.30 3.49 -15.43
CA ALA A 163 4.07 3.83 -16.14
C ALA A 163 3.06 2.70 -16.10
N ASP A 164 1.82 3.04 -15.75
CA ASP A 164 0.68 2.14 -15.75
C ASP A 164 -0.49 2.64 -16.64
N GLU A 165 -1.60 1.90 -16.64
CA GLU A 165 -2.82 2.27 -17.37
C GLU A 165 -3.35 3.65 -16.95
N ARG A 166 -3.25 4.01 -15.67
CA ARG A 166 -3.78 5.27 -15.15
C ARG A 166 -2.98 6.46 -15.66
N ASP A 167 -1.66 6.35 -15.70
CA ASP A 167 -0.78 7.37 -16.28
C ASP A 167 -1.07 7.56 -17.78
N THR A 168 -1.29 6.45 -18.48
CA THR A 168 -1.61 6.47 -19.90
C THR A 168 -2.94 7.16 -20.19
N GLN A 169 -3.99 6.82 -19.42
CA GLN A 169 -5.29 7.48 -19.51
C GLN A 169 -5.19 8.98 -19.15
N ARG A 170 -4.27 9.38 -18.26
CA ARG A 170 -4.04 10.80 -17.94
C ARG A 170 -3.41 11.54 -19.12
N ALA A 171 -2.36 10.99 -19.73
CA ALA A 171 -1.71 11.61 -20.89
C ALA A 171 -2.71 11.77 -22.07
N VAL A 172 -3.42 10.69 -22.42
CA VAL A 172 -4.43 10.70 -23.49
C VAL A 172 -5.50 11.76 -23.23
N ARG A 173 -6.10 11.74 -22.04
CA ARG A 173 -7.13 12.72 -21.67
C ARG A 173 -6.60 14.16 -21.71
N ASN A 174 -5.37 14.40 -21.25
CA ASN A 174 -4.79 15.74 -21.29
C ASN A 174 -4.57 16.21 -22.74
N ALA A 175 -4.08 15.33 -23.62
CA ALA A 175 -3.93 15.61 -25.05
C ALA A 175 -5.30 15.89 -25.72
N GLU A 176 -6.33 15.10 -25.42
CA GLU A 176 -7.68 15.34 -25.92
C GLU A 176 -8.24 16.69 -25.48
N LEU A 177 -8.04 17.06 -24.21
CA LEU A 177 -8.45 18.36 -23.68
C LEU A 177 -7.71 19.50 -24.40
N ILE A 178 -6.39 19.42 -24.54
CA ILE A 178 -5.62 20.44 -25.27
C ILE A 178 -6.13 20.55 -26.70
N SER A 179 -6.35 19.42 -27.38
CA SER A 179 -6.85 19.41 -28.75
C SER A 179 -8.21 20.07 -28.86
N ARG A 180 -9.12 19.76 -27.94
CA ARG A 180 -10.45 20.35 -27.86
C ARG A 180 -10.43 21.87 -27.67
N PHE A 181 -9.54 22.39 -26.82
CA PHE A 181 -9.54 23.83 -26.48
C PHE A 181 -8.67 24.68 -27.40
N THR A 182 -7.65 24.11 -28.03
CA THR A 182 -6.76 24.83 -28.94
C THR A 182 -7.15 24.66 -30.41
N GLY A 183 -7.88 23.59 -30.75
CA GLY A 183 -8.14 23.19 -32.13
C GLY A 183 -6.91 22.63 -32.85
N MET A 184 -5.78 22.48 -32.15
CA MET A 184 -4.53 21.91 -32.68
C MET A 184 -4.37 20.48 -32.20
N THR A 185 -3.73 19.62 -32.99
CA THR A 185 -3.41 18.26 -32.55
C THR A 185 -2.54 18.29 -31.29
N ALA A 186 -2.85 17.43 -30.32
CA ALA A 186 -1.96 17.15 -29.21
C ALA A 186 -1.63 15.66 -29.16
N VAL A 187 -0.35 15.34 -28.97
CA VAL A 187 0.15 13.98 -28.79
C VAL A 187 0.30 13.67 -27.30
N PRO A 188 -0.27 12.55 -26.83
CA PRO A 188 -0.04 12.08 -25.47
C PRO A 188 1.31 11.37 -25.36
N VAL A 189 2.07 11.73 -24.33
CA VAL A 189 3.41 11.20 -24.08
C VAL A 189 3.50 10.71 -22.65
N ILE A 190 4.12 9.55 -22.49
CA ILE A 190 4.49 9.00 -21.18
C ILE A 190 6.00 9.07 -21.04
N ALA A 191 6.46 9.66 -19.94
CA ALA A 191 7.87 9.68 -19.59
C ALA A 191 8.09 8.85 -18.32
N SER A 192 8.80 7.73 -18.40
CA SER A 192 8.98 6.84 -17.24
C SER A 192 10.29 6.05 -17.27
N LEU A 193 10.72 5.50 -16.13
CA LEU A 193 11.89 4.61 -16.09
C LEU A 193 11.56 3.26 -16.73
N GLU A 194 10.37 2.77 -16.41
CA GLU A 194 9.83 1.48 -16.83
C GLU A 194 8.37 1.68 -17.26
N ASN A 195 7.89 0.81 -18.14
CA ASN A 195 6.49 0.72 -18.52
C ASN A 195 6.00 -0.72 -18.32
N ASP A 196 4.69 -0.90 -18.10
CA ASP A 196 4.09 -2.22 -18.06
C ASP A 196 3.72 -2.71 -19.49
N HIS A 197 3.26 -3.96 -19.59
CA HIS A 197 2.84 -4.54 -20.86
C HIS A 197 1.65 -3.82 -21.52
N ALA A 198 0.75 -3.23 -20.72
CA ALA A 198 -0.41 -2.52 -21.25
C ALA A 198 0.00 -1.18 -21.86
N VAL A 199 0.92 -0.46 -21.22
CA VAL A 199 1.52 0.77 -21.77
C VAL A 199 2.29 0.46 -23.04
N GLN A 200 3.10 -0.61 -23.04
CA GLN A 200 3.87 -1.02 -24.22
C GLN A 200 2.96 -1.29 -25.43
N GLN A 201 1.83 -1.97 -25.22
CA GLN A 201 0.85 -2.21 -26.28
C GLN A 201 0.28 -0.88 -26.84
N LEU A 202 -0.05 0.07 -25.98
CA LEU A 202 -0.58 1.38 -26.42
C LEU A 202 0.47 2.21 -27.19
N VAL A 203 1.76 2.01 -26.89
CA VAL A 203 2.87 2.59 -27.68
C VAL A 203 2.94 1.95 -29.06
N GLU A 204 2.88 0.63 -29.14
CA GLU A 204 2.93 -0.13 -30.40
C GLU A 204 1.73 0.18 -31.31
N ASP A 205 0.55 0.36 -30.71
CA ASP A 205 -0.67 0.76 -31.41
C ASP A 205 -0.67 2.26 -31.82
N GLY A 206 0.35 3.04 -31.39
CA GLY A 206 0.50 4.45 -31.71
C GLY A 206 -0.47 5.38 -30.97
N HIS A 207 -1.10 4.89 -29.90
CA HIS A 207 -2.02 5.69 -29.09
C HIS A 207 -1.30 6.68 -28.18
N VAL A 208 -0.08 6.33 -27.74
CA VAL A 208 0.80 7.19 -26.94
C VAL A 208 2.23 7.06 -27.43
N GLN A 209 3.03 8.10 -27.22
CA GLN A 209 4.48 8.00 -27.37
C GLN A 209 5.12 7.78 -26.00
N TRP A 210 6.28 7.13 -25.98
CA TRP A 210 6.99 6.83 -24.75
C TRP A 210 8.42 7.33 -24.80
N PHE A 211 8.82 7.99 -23.71
CA PHE A 211 10.18 8.41 -23.43
C PHE A 211 10.68 7.68 -22.18
N GLN A 212 11.85 7.04 -22.30
CA GLN A 212 12.43 6.30 -21.19
C GLN A 212 13.45 7.16 -20.42
N PHE A 213 13.15 7.48 -19.16
CA PHE A 213 14.14 8.03 -18.24
C PHE A 213 15.27 7.03 -17.99
N GLN A 214 16.47 7.54 -17.72
CA GLN A 214 17.57 6.73 -17.18
C GLN A 214 17.54 6.80 -15.65
N SER A 215 18.00 5.74 -14.97
CA SER A 215 18.01 5.72 -13.49
C SER A 215 18.79 6.88 -12.87
N ARG A 216 19.79 7.42 -13.59
CA ARG A 216 20.59 8.57 -13.17
C ARG A 216 19.81 9.88 -13.19
N ASP A 217 18.81 9.99 -14.07
CA ASP A 217 18.03 11.22 -14.25
C ASP A 217 17.13 11.45 -13.02
N LEU A 218 16.68 10.36 -12.39
CA LEU A 218 15.82 10.35 -11.20
C LEU A 218 16.58 10.52 -9.87
N GLN A 219 17.90 10.71 -9.88
CA GLN A 219 18.68 10.91 -8.66
C GLN A 219 18.63 12.39 -8.22
N PRO A 220 18.48 12.69 -6.91
CA PRO A 220 18.62 14.05 -6.42
C PRO A 220 20.05 14.55 -6.68
N GLN A 221 20.18 15.68 -7.38
CA GLN A 221 21.45 16.42 -7.52
C GLN A 221 21.84 17.11 -6.21
#